data_AF-A0A357G156-F1
#
_entry.id   AF-A0A357G156-F1
#
_cell.length_a   1.000
_cell.length_b   1.000
_cell.length_c   1.000
_cell.angle_alpha   90.00
_cell.angle_beta   90.00
_cell.angle_gamma   90.00
#
_symmetry.space_group_name_H-M   'P 1'
#
loop_
_entity.id
_entity.type
_entity.pdbx_description
1 polymer ?
#
loop_
_entity_poly.entity_id
_entity_poly.type
_entity_poly.pdbx_seq_one_letter_code
_entity_poly.pdbx_strand_id
1 'polypeptide(L)' 'MSDIKQRPLSPHLQVYRPQLTSVTSILHRATGAGLSVGLVFFTWWLVAAA' A
#
# COMPACT_ATOMS: atom_id res chain seq x y z
N MET A 1 -22.04 -21.69 26.20
CA MET A 1 -20.88 -21.19 25.42
C MET A 1 -21.15 -21.54 23.97
N SER A 2 -21.87 -20.68 23.24
CA SER A 2 -22.17 -20.93 21.83
C SER A 2 -20.87 -20.81 21.04
N ASP A 3 -20.43 -21.92 20.46
CA ASP A 3 -19.31 -21.97 19.52
C ASP A 3 -19.54 -20.90 18.43
N ILE A 4 -18.69 -19.86 18.43
CA ILE A 4 -18.79 -18.75 17.49
C ILE A 4 -18.29 -19.26 16.14
N LYS A 5 -19.18 -19.89 15.39
CA LYS A 5 -18.93 -20.27 13.99
C LYS A 5 -18.62 -19.00 13.19
N GLN A 6 -17.35 -18.78 12.87
CA GLN A 6 -16.92 -17.63 12.07
C GLN A 6 -17.56 -17.71 10.67
N ARG A 7 -18.23 -16.62 10.28
CA ARG A 7 -18.81 -16.51 8.94
C ARG A 7 -17.69 -16.32 7.93
N PRO A 8 -17.73 -17.01 6.78
CA PRO A 8 -16.72 -16.83 5.75
C PRO A 8 -16.79 -15.40 5.18
N LEU A 9 -15.63 -14.84 4.85
CA LEU A 9 -15.53 -13.56 4.15
C LEU A 9 -16.01 -13.72 2.71
N SER A 10 -16.78 -12.76 2.21
CA SER A 10 -17.18 -12.74 0.81
C SER A 10 -15.96 -12.49 -0.10
N PRO A 11 -15.97 -13.03 -1.32
CA PRO A 11 -14.94 -12.73 -2.30
C PRO A 11 -14.94 -11.22 -2.63
N HIS A 12 -13.77 -10.60 -2.53
CA HIS A 12 -13.59 -9.15 -2.70
C HIS A 12 -12.50 -8.89 -3.76
N LEU A 13 -11.26 -8.61 -3.35
CA LEU A 13 -10.18 -8.19 -4.25
C LEU A 13 -9.82 -9.24 -5.29
N GLN A 14 -9.95 -10.53 -4.96
CA GLN A 14 -9.62 -11.63 -5.87
C GLN A 14 -10.59 -11.75 -7.06
N VAL A 15 -11.83 -11.29 -6.92
CA VAL A 15 -12.87 -11.35 -7.97
C VAL A 15 -13.17 -9.97 -8.57
N TYR A 16 -12.69 -8.91 -7.93
CA TYR A 16 -12.89 -7.53 -8.39
C TYR A 16 -12.11 -7.26 -9.69
N ARG A 17 -12.76 -6.58 -10.65
CA ARG A 17 -12.12 -6.15 -11.92
C ARG A 17 -11.35 -4.84 -11.71
N PRO A 18 -10.02 -4.82 -11.90
CA PRO A 18 -9.24 -3.60 -11.72
C PRO A 18 -9.69 -2.49 -12.69
N GLN A 19 -10.03 -1.33 -12.13
CA GLN A 19 -10.33 -0.11 -12.87
C GLN A 19 -9.11 0.81 -12.87
N LEU A 20 -8.96 1.66 -13.90
CA LEU A 20 -7.83 2.60 -13.97
C LEU A 20 -7.76 3.51 -12.73
N THR A 21 -8.90 3.99 -12.24
CA THR A 21 -8.97 4.82 -11.03
C THR A 21 -8.45 4.09 -9.78
N SER A 22 -8.86 2.83 -9.59
CA SER A 22 -8.41 2.00 -8.46
C SER A 22 -6.91 1.70 -8.54
N VAL A 23 -6.41 1.35 -9.73
CA VAL A 23 -4.98 1.10 -9.95
C VAL A 23 -4.16 2.38 -9.72
N THR A 24 -4.57 3.49 -10.32
CA THR A 24 -3.90 4.79 -10.14
C THR A 24 -3.88 5.23 -8.68
N SER A 25 -4.97 5.01 -7.92
CA SER A 25 -5.00 5.34 -6.49
C SER A 25 -3.98 4.53 -5.69
N ILE A 26 -3.90 3.22 -5.92
CA ILE A 26 -2.93 2.33 -5.24
C ILE A 26 -1.50 2.74 -5.61
N LEU A 27 -1.24 2.98 -6.89
CA LEU A 27 0.07 3.40 -7.37
C LEU A 27 0.49 4.74 -6.77
N HIS A 28 -0.40 5.73 -6.72
CA HIS A 28 -0.11 7.02 -6.11
C HIS A 28 0.30 6.90 -4.63
N ARG A 29 -0.36 6.01 -3.87
CA ARG A 29 0.02 5.75 -2.48
C ARG A 29 1.38 5.05 -2.38
N ALA A 30 1.61 4.04 -3.23
CA ALA A 30 2.87 3.30 -3.25
C ALA A 30 4.06 4.18 -3.64
N THR A 31 3.92 4.99 -4.70
CA THR A 31 4.96 5.93 -5.13
C THR A 31 5.16 7.04 -4.10
N GLY A 32 4.09 7.55 -3.49
CA GLY A 32 4.18 8.51 -2.39
C GLY A 32 5.04 7.98 -1.23
N ALA A 33 4.77 6.76 -0.75
CA ALA A 33 5.57 6.13 0.30
C ALA A 33 7.03 5.91 -0.13
N GLY A 34 7.25 5.42 -1.35
CA GLY A 34 8.59 5.21 -1.91
C GLY A 34 9.39 6.51 -2.02
N LEU A 35 8.78 7.60 -2.47
CA LEU A 35 9.41 8.92 -2.56
C LEU A 35 9.72 9.50 -1.19
N SER A 36 8.83 9.34 -0.19
CA SER A 36 9.11 9.80 1.18
C SER A 36 10.34 9.10 1.76
N VAL A 37 10.41 7.77 1.63
CA VAL A 37 11.56 6.98 2.10
C VAL A 37 12.82 7.34 1.32
N GLY A 38 12.72 7.44 -0.02
CA GLY A 38 13.81 7.84 -0.90
C GLY A 38 14.36 9.22 -0.56
N LEU A 39 13.50 10.18 -0.21
CA LEU A 39 13.93 11.52 0.20
C LEU A 39 14.75 11.46 1.49
N VAL A 40 14.30 10.72 2.51
CA VAL A 40 15.05 10.58 3.77
C VAL A 40 16.42 9.94 3.55
N PHE A 41 16.49 8.88 2.74
CA PHE A 41 17.77 8.26 2.41
C PHE A 41 18.69 9.20 1.61
N PHE A 42 18.12 9.92 0.64
CA PHE A 42 18.88 10.85 -0.18
C PHE A 42 19.42 12.03 0.63
N THR A 43 18.62 12.61 1.52
CA THR A 43 19.09 13.69 2.42
C THR A 43 20.14 13.19 3.41
N TRP A 44 19.95 12.00 3.99
CA TRP A 44 20.97 11.37 4.84
C TRP A 44 22.30 11.24 4.10
N TRP A 45 22.26 10.72 2.87
CA TRP A 45 23.47 10.54 2.06
C TRP A 45 24.15 11.87 1.77
N LEU A 46 23.40 12.92 1.42
CA LEU A 46 23.96 14.26 1.20
C LEU A 46 24.62 14.83 2.46
N VAL A 47 24.00 14.68 3.63
CA VAL A 47 24.59 15.13 4.90
C VAL A 47 25.87 14.39 5.22
N ALA A 48 25.94 13.08 4.94
CA ALA A 48 27.14 12.28 5.18
C ALA A 48 28.28 12.59 4.18
N ALA A 49 27.95 13.10 2.99
CA ALA A 49 28.91 13.44 1.95
C ALA A 49 29.45 14.89 2.02
N ALA A 50 28.82 15.74 2.82
CA ALA A 50 29.23 17.12 3.08
C ALA A 50 30.34 17.19 4.15
#